data_AF-A0A969C703-F1
#
_entry.id   AF-A0A969C703-F1
#
_cell.length_a   1.000
_cell.length_b   1.000
_cell.length_c   1.000
_cell.angle_alpha   90.00
_cell.angle_beta   90.00
_cell.angle_gamma   90.00
#
_symmetry.space_group_name_H-M   'P 1'
#
loop_
_entity.id
_entity.type
_entity.pdbx_description
1 polymer ?
#
loop_
_entity_poly.entity_id
_entity_poly.type
_entity_poly.pdbx_seq_one_letter_code
_entity_poly.pdbx_strand_id
1 'polypeptide(L)' 'MPNTPKPVSRQANIVVQDLESEVSIYDLSINKALCLNETSALVFQLCDGTNSVAEISNLMSVKLKTLVSN' A
#
# COMPACT_ATOMS: atom_id res chain seq x y z
N MET A 1 -5.77 -25.04 2.44
CA MET A 1 -6.64 -23.89 2.09
C MET A 1 -6.07 -23.26 0.83
N PRO A 2 -6.89 -22.76 -0.12
CA PRO A 2 -6.34 -22.08 -1.29
C PRO A 2 -5.45 -20.92 -0.83
N ASN A 3 -4.28 -20.76 -1.45
CA ASN A 3 -3.28 -19.77 -1.05
C ASN A 3 -3.93 -18.38 -1.00
N THR A 4 -4.05 -17.81 0.21
CA THR A 4 -4.49 -16.43 0.37
C THR A 4 -3.38 -15.51 -0.14
N PRO A 5 -3.62 -14.68 -1.17
CA PRO A 5 -2.57 -13.85 -1.75
C PRO A 5 -2.07 -12.85 -0.71
N LYS A 6 -0.74 -12.75 -0.59
CA LYS A 6 -0.04 -11.79 0.26
C LYS A 6 0.62 -10.76 -0.64
N PRO A 7 0.00 -9.58 -0.88
CA PRO A 7 0.51 -8.62 -1.83
C PRO A 7 1.86 -8.06 -1.39
N VAL A 8 2.70 -7.79 -2.38
CA VAL A 8 4.01 -7.17 -2.22
C VAL A 8 4.03 -5.91 -3.08
N SER A 9 4.29 -4.77 -2.46
CA SER A 9 4.51 -3.51 -3.13
C SER A 9 5.74 -3.62 -4.04
N ARG A 10 5.70 -2.97 -5.20
CA ARG A 10 6.85 -2.92 -6.11
C ARG A 10 8.00 -2.23 -5.38
N GLN A 11 9.21 -2.81 -5.44
CA GLN A 11 10.42 -2.25 -4.84
C GLN A 11 11.48 -1.86 -5.89
N ALA A 12 11.38 -2.42 -7.10
CA ALA A 12 12.33 -2.17 -8.18
C ALA A 12 11.85 -1.04 -9.10
N ASN A 13 12.80 -0.25 -9.61
CA ASN A 13 12.57 0.83 -10.58
C ASN A 13 11.53 1.87 -10.13
N ILE A 14 11.42 2.10 -8.83
CA ILE A 14 10.61 3.18 -8.28
C ILE A 14 11.43 4.02 -7.32
N VAL A 15 11.10 5.30 -7.22
CA VAL A 15 11.53 6.19 -6.15
C VAL A 15 10.29 6.49 -5.30
N VAL A 16 10.38 6.24 -4.00
CA VAL A 16 9.31 6.55 -3.04
C VAL A 16 9.74 7.76 -2.24
N GLN A 17 8.88 8.76 -2.14
CA GLN A 17 9.12 9.97 -1.37
C GLN A 17 7.92 10.26 -0.48
N ASP A 18 8.18 10.34 0.82
CA ASP A 18 7.19 10.78 1.80
C ASP A 18 7.09 12.32 1.77
N LEU A 19 5.88 12.82 1.55
CA LEU A 19 5.49 14.22 1.67
C LEU A 19 4.58 14.35 2.90
N GLU A 20 4.37 15.57 3.40
CA GLU A 20 3.67 15.79 4.69
C GLU A 20 2.33 15.04 4.82
N SER A 21 1.52 14.99 3.77
CA SER A 21 0.20 14.33 3.77
C SER A 21 0.03 13.23 2.72
N GLU A 22 1.06 12.94 1.93
CA GLU A 22 0.97 12.05 0.76
C GLU A 22 2.27 11.28 0.55
N VAL A 23 2.19 10.15 -0.14
CA VAL A 23 3.38 9.41 -0.61
C VAL A 23 3.43 9.51 -2.14
N SER A 24 4.52 10.05 -2.68
CA SER A 24 4.74 10.07 -4.12
C SER A 24 5.60 8.89 -4.54
N ILE A 25 5.12 8.14 -5.53
CA ILE A 25 5.86 7.05 -6.16
C ILE A 25 6.17 7.48 -7.59
N TYR A 26 7.45 7.57 -7.91
CA TYR A 26 7.90 7.82 -9.27
C TYR A 26 8.42 6.53 -9.90
N ASP A 27 7.71 6.04 -10.91
CA ASP A 27 8.09 4.84 -11.68
C ASP A 27 9.09 5.22 -12.77
N LEU A 28 10.31 4.72 -12.63
CA LEU A 28 11.44 4.98 -13.52
C LEU A 28 11.29 4.25 -14.86
N SER A 29 10.49 3.18 -14.92
CA SER A 29 10.32 2.36 -16.12
C SER A 29 9.42 3.06 -17.15
N ILE A 30 8.40 3.77 -16.66
CA ILE A 30 7.40 4.45 -17.49
C ILE A 30 7.44 5.98 -17.37
N ASN A 31 8.39 6.52 -16.59
CA ASN A 31 8.55 7.96 -16.35
C ASN A 31 7.25 8.61 -15.87
N LYS A 32 6.66 8.06 -14.79
CA LYS A 32 5.36 8.54 -14.27
C LYS A 32 5.36 8.63 -12.75
N ALA A 33 4.81 9.73 -12.24
CA ALA A 33 4.51 9.92 -10.82
C ALA A 33 3.08 9.46 -10.48
N LEU A 34 2.94 8.82 -9.33
CA LEU A 34 1.69 8.44 -8.68
C LEU A 34 1.69 9.06 -7.28
N CYS A 35 0.75 9.96 -6.98
CA CYS A 35 0.58 10.49 -5.64
C CYS A 35 -0.48 9.69 -4.90
N LEU A 36 -0.07 9.05 -3.82
CA LEU A 36 -0.91 8.29 -2.92
C LEU A 36 -1.41 9.21 -1.80
N ASN A 37 -2.72 9.29 -1.66
CA ASN A 37 -3.32 9.86 -0.45
C ASN A 37 -3.00 8.97 0.78
N GLU A 38 -3.29 9.47 1.98
CA GLU A 38 -3.03 8.77 3.24
C GLU A 38 -3.50 7.31 3.20
N THR A 39 -4.76 7.06 2.86
CA THR A 39 -5.33 5.69 2.84
C THR A 39 -4.61 4.76 1.87
N SER A 40 -4.31 5.22 0.65
CA SER A 40 -3.61 4.41 -0.35
C SER A 40 -2.13 4.18 -0.01
N ALA A 41 -1.49 5.14 0.65
CA ALA A 41 -0.14 5.00 1.18
C ALA A 41 -0.08 3.91 2.27
N LEU A 42 -1.09 3.84 3.14
CA LEU A 42 -1.19 2.77 4.15
C LEU A 42 -1.31 1.38 3.51
N VAL A 43 -2.17 1.23 2.49
CA VAL A 43 -2.28 -0.04 1.76
C VAL A 43 -0.93 -0.41 1.15
N PHE A 44 -0.28 0.54 0.47
CA PHE A 44 1.01 0.34 -0.17
C PHE A 44 2.08 -0.14 0.82
N GLN A 45 2.15 0.47 2.01
CA GLN A 45 3.09 0.12 3.08
C GLN A 45 2.80 -1.27 3.69
N LEU A 46 1.54 -1.68 3.77
CA LEU A 46 1.13 -2.98 4.31
C LEU A 46 1.27 -4.15 3.32
N CYS A 47 1.44 -3.84 2.03
CA CYS A 47 1.77 -4.81 0.99
C CYS A 47 3.26 -5.20 1.10
N ASP A 48 3.62 -5.97 2.11
CA ASP A 48 4.99 -6.42 2.41
C ASP A 48 5.21 -7.92 2.17
N GLY A 49 4.19 -8.62 1.65
CA GLY A 49 4.21 -10.08 1.44
C GLY A 49 3.94 -10.91 2.69
N THR A 50 3.64 -10.28 3.83
CA THR A 50 3.34 -10.98 5.09
C THR A 50 1.84 -11.06 5.36
N ASN A 51 1.12 -9.97 5.09
CA ASN A 51 -0.31 -9.83 5.31
C ASN A 51 -1.12 -10.21 4.07
N SER A 52 -2.22 -10.93 4.27
CA SER A 52 -3.28 -11.12 3.28
C SER A 52 -4.15 -9.88 3.15
N VAL A 53 -4.95 -9.79 2.08
CA VAL A 53 -5.89 -8.66 1.87
C VAL A 53 -6.85 -8.48 3.06
N ALA A 54 -7.34 -9.58 3.64
CA ALA A 54 -8.23 -9.52 4.81
C ALA A 54 -7.49 -8.99 6.06
N GLU A 55 -6.25 -9.40 6.28
CA GLU A 55 -5.41 -8.88 7.36
C GLU A 55 -5.09 -7.40 7.16
N ILE A 56 -4.78 -6.97 5.94
CA ILE A 56 -4.58 -5.55 5.59
C ILE A 56 -5.85 -4.75 5.90
N SER A 57 -7.03 -5.25 5.51
CA SER A 57 -8.31 -4.59 5.79
C SER A 57 -8.55 -4.41 7.29
N ASN A 58 -8.23 -5.43 8.09
CA ASN A 58 -8.33 -5.37 9.55
C ASN A 58 -7.34 -4.34 10.15
N LEU A 59 -6.08 -4.36 9.72
CA LEU A 59 -5.06 -3.41 10.16
C LEU A 59 -5.45 -1.96 9.82
N MET A 60 -5.97 -1.74 8.62
CA MET A 60 -6.49 -0.43 8.21
C MET A 60 -7.68 0.00 9.05
N SER A 61 -8.61 -0.92 9.36
CA SER A 61 -9.77 -0.60 10.17
C SER A 61 -9.39 -0.10 11.57
N VAL A 62 -8.38 -0.73 12.17
CA VAL A 62 -7.80 -0.31 13.45
C VAL A 62 -7.14 1.06 13.32
N LYS A 63 -6.30 1.27 12.29
CA LYS A 63 -5.54 2.52 12.12
C LYS A 63 -6.43 3.72 11.84
N LEU A 64 -7.47 3.54 11.03
CA LEU A 64 -8.39 4.59 10.59
C LEU A 64 -9.61 4.75 11.52
N LYS A 65 -9.78 3.87 12.51
CA LYS A 65 -10.93 3.85 13.43
C LYS A 65 -12.28 3.80 12.71
N THR A 66 -12.32 3.15 11.55
CA THR A 66 -13.52 2.97 10.72
C THR A 66 -13.48 1.59 10.10
N LEU A 67 -14.63 1.01 9.76
CA LEU A 67 -14.66 -0.29 9.11
C LEU A 67 -14.15 -0.18 7.67
N VAL A 68 -13.12 -0.94 7.34
CA VAL A 68 -12.62 -1.14 5.98
C VAL A 68 -12.97 -2.56 5.56
N SER A 69 -13.70 -2.70 4.46
CA SER A 69 -14.11 -3.97 3.86
C SER A 69 -13.33 -4.26 2.58
N ASN A 70 -13.01 -5.53 2.31
CA ASN A 70 -12.27 -6.00 1.15
C ASN A 70 -13.03 -7.02 0.29
#